data_AF-A0A9D5F191-F1
#
_entry.id   AF-A0A9D5F191-F1
#
_cell.length_a   1.000
_cell.length_b   1.000
_cell.length_c   1.000
_cell.angle_alpha   90.00
_cell.angle_beta   90.00
_cell.angle_gamma   90.00
#
_symmetry.space_group_name_H-M   'P 1'
#
loop_
_entity.id
_entity.type
_entity.pdbx_description
1 polymer ?
#
loop_
_entity_poly.entity_id
_entity_poly.type
_entity_poly.pdbx_seq_one_letter_code
_entity_poly.pdbx_strand_id
1 'polypeptide(L)' 'ILSITRAWRLVKFVDNGMLTLTKCNCCGGHFVTEPYENRHFVCGLCQPPARAGKGAASGGLRLH' A
#
# COMPACT_ATOMS: atom_id res chain seq x y z
N ILE A 1 2.65 9.05 9.40
CA ILE A 1 1.21 9.20 9.73
C ILE A 1 0.48 9.79 8.51
N LEU A 2 -0.77 9.38 8.22
CA LEU A 2 -1.55 9.90 7.10
C LEU A 2 -2.36 11.14 7.55
N SER A 3 -2.22 12.28 6.88
CA SER A 3 -2.99 13.49 7.18
C SER A 3 -4.47 13.34 6.81
N ILE A 4 -5.37 14.04 7.49
CA ILE A 4 -6.84 14.01 7.24
C ILE A 4 -7.16 14.26 5.76
N THR A 5 -6.54 15.26 5.14
CA THR A 5 -6.74 15.59 3.71
C THR A 5 -6.28 14.48 2.76
N ARG A 6 -5.23 13.74 3.13
CA ARG A 6 -4.76 12.56 2.35
C ARG A 6 -5.68 11.37 2.55
N ALA A 7 -6.17 11.15 3.77
CA ALA A 7 -7.14 10.10 4.08
C ALA A 7 -8.46 10.33 3.34
N TRP A 8 -8.99 11.55 3.37
CA TRP A 8 -10.21 11.91 2.64
C TRP A 8 -10.07 11.69 1.14
N ARG A 9 -8.91 12.01 0.56
CA ARG A 9 -8.64 11.74 -0.85
C ARG A 9 -8.69 10.23 -1.18
N LEU A 10 -8.14 9.38 -0.31
CA LEU A 10 -8.22 7.93 -0.49
C LEU A 10 -9.66 7.44 -0.47
N VAL A 11 -10.48 7.92 0.48
CA VAL A 11 -11.91 7.58 0.54
C VAL A 11 -12.61 7.94 -0.77
N LYS A 12 -12.36 9.13 -1.33
CA LYS A 12 -12.92 9.54 -2.62
C LYS A 12 -12.52 8.64 -3.78
N PHE A 13 -11.32 8.07 -3.78
CA PHE A 13 -10.91 7.12 -4.81
C PHE A 13 -11.54 5.75 -4.64
N VAL A 14 -11.75 5.30 -3.41
CA VAL A 14 -12.46 4.05 -3.11
C VAL A 14 -13.94 4.18 -3.50
N ASP A 15 -14.61 5.27 -3.13
CA ASP A 15 -16.02 5.53 -3.47
C ASP A 15 -16.26 5.57 -4.99
N ASN A 16 -15.27 6.07 -5.76
CA ASN A 16 -15.33 6.13 -7.22
C ASN A 16 -14.86 4.83 -7.91
N GLY A 17 -14.55 3.77 -7.16
CA GLY A 17 -14.11 2.47 -7.71
C GLY A 17 -12.72 2.50 -8.36
N MET A 18 -11.91 3.52 -8.07
CA MET A 18 -10.56 3.65 -8.63
C MET A 18 -9.51 2.86 -7.82
N LEU A 19 -9.82 2.54 -6.56
CA LEU A 19 -8.96 1.77 -5.67
C LEU A 19 -9.77 0.70 -4.95
N THR A 20 -9.13 -0.42 -4.67
CA THR A 20 -9.68 -1.53 -3.87
C THR A 20 -8.68 -1.96 -2.79
N LEU A 21 -9.12 -2.82 -1.87
CA LEU A 21 -8.24 -3.50 -0.92
C LEU A 21 -7.96 -4.92 -1.40
N THR A 22 -6.69 -5.23 -1.64
CA THR A 22 -6.23 -6.55 -2.07
C THR A 22 -5.41 -7.20 -0.96
N LYS A 23 -5.66 -8.49 -0.72
CA LYS A 23 -4.94 -9.30 0.26
C LYS A 23 -3.60 -9.76 -0.31
N CYS A 24 -2.52 -9.59 0.47
CA CYS A 24 -1.20 -10.11 0.14
C CYS A 24 -1.16 -11.63 0.28
N ASN A 25 -0.66 -12.34 -0.74
CA ASN A 25 -0.53 -13.80 -0.71
C ASN A 25 0.56 -14.29 0.26
N CYS A 26 1.56 -13.46 0.61
CA CYS A 26 2.66 -13.84 1.50
C CYS A 26 2.34 -13.61 2.99
N CYS A 27 1.89 -12.40 3.36
CA CYS A 27 1.63 -12.04 4.77
C CYS A 27 0.14 -11.97 5.13
N GLY A 28 -0.78 -12.03 4.16
CA GLY A 28 -2.22 -11.97 4.40
C GLY A 28 -2.77 -10.58 4.75
N GLY A 29 -1.94 -9.53 4.81
CA GLY A 29 -2.39 -8.15 5.05
C GLY A 29 -3.15 -7.55 3.86
N HIS A 30 -4.02 -6.57 4.12
CA HIS A 30 -4.77 -5.85 3.08
C HIS A 30 -4.06 -4.55 2.70
N PHE A 31 -3.91 -4.32 1.39
CA PHE A 31 -3.23 -3.15 0.84
C PHE A 31 -4.10 -2.48 -0.22
N VAL A 32 -3.95 -1.16 -0.36
CA VAL A 32 -4.68 -0.37 -1.36
C VAL A 32 -4.04 -0.58 -2.72
N THR A 33 -4.80 -1.09 -3.68
CA THR A 33 -4.35 -1.40 -5.06
C THR A 33 -5.38 -0.94 -6.08
N GLU A 34 -5.05 -1.06 -7.36
CA GLU A 34 -6.01 -0.88 -8.45
C GLU A 34 -7.03 -2.04 -8.49
N PRO A 35 -8.27 -1.82 -8.98
CA PRO A 35 -9.36 -2.78 -8.94
C PRO A 35 -9.12 -4.07 -9.74
N TYR A 36 -8.22 -4.04 -10.72
CA TYR A 36 -7.87 -5.18 -11.57
C TYR A 36 -6.47 -5.75 -11.27
N GLU A 37 -6.00 -5.57 -10.03
CA GLU A 37 -4.71 -6.09 -9.59
C GLU A 37 -4.64 -7.62 -9.71
N ASN A 38 -3.43 -8.15 -9.97
CA ASN A 38 -3.22 -9.57 -10.18
C ASN A 38 -3.63 -10.43 -8.95
N ARG A 39 -4.17 -11.63 -9.19
CA ARG A 39 -4.61 -12.58 -8.15
C ARG A 39 -3.51 -12.98 -7.16
N HIS A 40 -2.25 -12.88 -7.56
CA HIS A 40 -1.08 -13.18 -6.73
C HIS A 40 -0.36 -11.91 -6.27
N PHE A 41 -1.12 -10.96 -5.73
CA PHE A 41 -0.56 -9.72 -5.18
C PHE A 41 0.41 -10.02 -4.02
N VAL A 42 1.62 -9.48 -4.11
CA VAL A 42 2.64 -9.50 -3.05
C VAL A 42 2.93 -8.06 -2.66
N CYS A 43 2.75 -7.73 -1.38
CA CYS A 43 2.95 -6.37 -0.92
C CYS A 43 4.43 -5.96 -0.95
N GLY A 44 4.68 -4.66 -1.07
CA GLY A 44 6.03 -4.09 -1.05
C GLY A 44 6.77 -4.20 0.29
N LEU A 45 6.19 -4.84 1.31
CA LEU A 45 6.90 -5.25 2.53
C LEU A 45 7.44 -6.68 2.41
N CYS A 46 6.67 -7.58 1.80
CA CYS A 46 7.09 -8.96 1.54
C CYS A 46 8.10 -9.04 0.40
N GLN A 47 7.95 -8.19 -0.62
CA GLN A 47 8.92 -8.03 -1.70
C GLN A 47 9.36 -6.56 -1.78
N PRO A 48 10.24 -6.13 -0.87
CA PRO A 48 10.66 -4.75 -0.80
C PRO A 48 11.38 -4.31 -2.08
N PRO A 49 10.99 -3.18 -2.70
CA PRO A 49 11.69 -2.67 -3.87
C PRO A 49 13.13 -2.30 -3.50
N ALA A 50 14.03 -2.24 -4.49
CA ALA A 50 15.47 -1.96 -4.30
C ALA A 50 15.80 -0.65 -3.55
N ARG A 51 14.82 0.25 -3.39
CA ARG A 51 14.93 1.51 -2.63
C ARG A 51 14.05 1.56 -1.39
N ALA A 52 13.53 0.43 -0.91
CA ALA A 52 12.85 0.37 0.38
C ALA A 52 13.86 0.74 1.48
N GLY A 53 13.61 1.85 2.18
CA GLY A 53 14.50 2.36 3.23
C GLY A 53 15.57 3.34 2.77
N LYS A 54 15.77 3.58 1.45
CA LYS A 54 16.72 4.60 0.96
C LYS A 54 16.08 6.00 1.00
N GLY A 55 15.90 6.46 2.23
CA GLY A 55 15.36 7.76 2.60
C GLY A 55 15.27 7.78 4.11
N ALA A 56 16.37 8.17 4.77
CA ALA A 56 16.45 8.37 6.22
C ALA A 56 15.66 9.63 6.66
N ALA A 57 14.48 9.86 6.06
CA ALA A 57 13.46 10.71 6.64
C ALA A 57 12.75 9.91 7.75
N SER A 58 12.34 10.61 8.80
CA SER A 58 11.54 10.05 9.90
C SER A 58 10.25 9.40 9.36
N GLY A 59 10.28 8.08 9.14
CA GLY A 59 9.17 7.31 8.57
C GLY A 59 9.51 6.35 7.43
N GLY A 60 10.79 6.15 7.10
CA GLY A 60 11.21 5.09 6.18
C GLY A 60 10.73 3.69 6.61
N LEU A 61 10.48 2.80 5.65
CA LEU A 61 10.02 1.44 5.92
C LEU A 61 11.04 0.66 6.75
N ARG A 62 10.67 0.42 8.01
CA ARG A 62 11.17 -0.57 8.98
C ARG A 62 11.12 -2.00 8.45
N LEU A 63 12.02 -2.43 7.56
CA LEU A 63 12.13 -3.87 7.24
C LEU A 63 12.90 -4.54 8.39
N HIS A 64 12.29 -5.56 8.99
CA HIS A 64 12.80 -6.25 10.19
C HIS A 64 13.61 -7.48 9.83
#